data_AF-A0A367QN38-F1
#
_entry.id   AF-A0A367QN38-F1
#
_cell.length_a   1.000
_cell.length_b   1.000
_cell.length_c   1.000
_cell.angle_alpha   90.00
_cell.angle_beta   90.00
_cell.angle_gamma   90.00
#
_symmetry.space_group_name_H-M   'P 1'
#
loop_
_entity.id
_entity.type
_entity.pdbx_description
1 polymer ?
#
loop_
_entity_poly.entity_id
_entity_poly.type
_entity_poly.pdbx_seq_one_letter_code
_entity_poly.pdbx_strand_id
1 'polypeptide(L)'
;MQPRQNIIEIFSTFVQFDSDRFGHWATESRLRRSIQSCLNHMPKETSESFWTLYWYKFWLSPENKFLAKQHLAAYLQESCYWTSQKTVSSFVSTQYKLSDCFQIAIAQVDKVLKGFNPNQGSSLKNYASIIFGSVIRETLRQRHEVDICTDWSLLRKISGKRLIESLEDTGLSSDTINAYVIAWNCFKTLYVPTKVINSRQLSGPDSETWEAIAKAYNSQSPQPTNPQILEKWLLNAAKAIRKYLYPSPDSLNVSKGGDDSWELLDNLPGTEQQSLIHEIVAQEEEQTRTNQQTDINKTLAAAIAQLEPQVQQILQLYYTQNLNQDSIANQLDMKQYTVSRRLTKARETLLKSLATWSQDTLHIAVTSDLLTSMSTVMEEWLHNYYSVSPH
;
A
#
# COMPACT_ATOMS: atom_id res chain seq x y z
N MET A 1 29.11 18.03 18.18
CA MET A 1 28.92 17.78 19.63
C MET A 1 30.27 17.87 20.31
N GLN A 2 30.41 18.70 21.35
CA GLN A 2 31.64 18.78 22.14
C GLN A 2 31.74 17.56 23.06
N PRO A 3 32.89 16.85 23.10
CA PRO A 3 33.07 15.68 23.96
C PRO A 3 33.16 16.08 25.44
N ARG A 4 32.52 15.31 26.32
CA ARG A 4 32.58 15.53 27.78
C ARG A 4 33.89 14.97 28.30
N GLN A 5 34.57 15.75 29.15
CA GLN A 5 35.85 15.34 29.74
C GLN A 5 35.72 15.01 31.23
N ASN A 6 34.74 15.61 31.91
CA ASN A 6 34.55 15.43 33.35
C ASN A 6 33.69 14.19 33.64
N ILE A 7 34.11 13.33 34.57
CA ILE A 7 33.35 12.16 35.04
C ILE A 7 31.92 12.54 35.46
N ILE A 8 31.76 13.68 36.13
CA ILE A 8 30.44 14.15 36.55
C ILE A 8 29.56 14.38 35.32
N GLU A 9 30.06 15.09 34.31
CA GLU A 9 29.32 15.35 33.08
C GLU A 9 29.01 14.06 32.34
N ILE A 10 30.01 13.19 32.17
CA ILE A 10 29.90 11.92 31.46
C ILE A 10 28.76 11.05 32.02
N PHE A 11 28.61 10.99 33.35
CA PHE A 11 27.62 10.12 34.01
C PHE A 11 26.34 10.84 34.46
N SER A 12 26.18 12.14 34.21
CA SER A 12 24.97 12.89 34.64
C SER A 12 24.31 13.75 33.58
N THR A 13 24.86 13.80 32.36
CA THR A 13 24.31 14.63 31.28
C THR A 13 23.71 13.82 30.14
N PHE A 14 22.71 14.41 29.49
CA PHE A 14 22.00 13.85 28.33
C PHE A 14 22.08 14.84 27.16
N VAL A 15 22.09 14.31 25.94
CA VAL A 15 22.05 15.16 24.74
C VAL A 15 20.67 15.81 24.65
N GLN A 16 20.66 17.12 24.47
CA GLN A 16 19.48 17.86 24.06
C GLN A 16 19.62 18.29 22.60
N PHE A 17 18.60 18.00 21.81
CA PHE A 17 18.54 18.38 20.40
C PHE A 17 17.81 19.72 20.25
N ASP A 18 18.41 20.62 19.49
CA ASP A 18 17.73 21.81 18.97
C ASP A 18 17.33 21.47 17.53
N SER A 19 16.04 21.17 17.33
CA SER A 19 15.52 20.52 16.12
C SER A 19 16.19 19.16 15.88
N ASP A 20 17.13 19.06 14.94
CA ASP A 20 17.84 17.84 14.59
C ASP A 20 19.34 17.88 14.86
N ARG A 21 19.85 19.00 15.37
CA ARG A 21 21.28 19.16 15.65
C ARG A 21 21.52 19.11 17.15
N PHE A 22 22.74 18.76 17.53
CA PHE A 22 23.19 18.90 18.90
C PHE A 22 23.02 20.36 19.36
N GLY A 23 22.21 20.57 20.39
CA GLY A 23 22.08 21.86 21.06
C GLY A 23 23.09 21.98 22.18
N HIS A 24 22.84 21.26 23.27
CA HIS A 24 23.72 21.26 24.45
C HIS A 24 23.57 19.98 25.29
N TRP A 25 24.41 19.89 26.34
CA TRP A 25 24.32 18.86 27.36
C TRP A 25 23.35 19.30 28.46
N ALA A 26 22.29 18.55 28.70
CA ALA A 26 21.36 18.78 29.80
C ALA A 26 21.81 17.97 31.03
N THR A 27 22.03 18.63 32.16
CA THR A 27 22.48 17.97 33.40
C THR A 27 21.28 17.49 34.22
N GLU A 28 21.26 16.21 34.58
CA GLU A 28 20.28 15.67 35.50
C GLU A 28 20.78 15.82 36.94
N SER A 29 20.01 16.55 37.75
CA SER A 29 20.43 17.01 39.08
C SER A 29 20.62 15.89 40.10
N ARG A 30 19.85 14.79 39.99
CA ARG A 30 19.94 13.64 40.89
C ARG A 30 21.18 12.80 40.59
N LEU A 31 21.47 12.53 39.31
CA LEU A 31 22.67 11.85 38.85
C LEU A 31 23.91 12.67 39.18
N ARG A 32 23.90 13.99 38.97
CA ARG A 32 25.02 14.85 39.34
C ARG A 32 25.34 14.76 40.83
N ARG A 33 24.33 14.85 41.70
CA ARG A 33 24.52 14.69 43.16
C ARG A 33 25.01 13.29 43.53
N SER A 34 24.46 12.26 42.89
CA SER A 34 24.86 10.86 43.08
C SER A 34 26.35 10.64 42.77
N ILE A 35 26.78 10.98 41.55
CA ILE A 35 28.18 10.79 41.15
C ILE A 35 29.14 11.69 41.94
N GLN A 36 28.74 12.92 42.29
CA GLN A 36 29.53 13.79 43.15
C GLN A 36 29.73 13.18 44.54
N SER A 37 28.67 12.59 45.12
CA SER A 37 28.77 11.87 46.39
C SER A 37 29.76 10.72 46.26
N CYS A 38 29.64 9.88 45.23
CA CYS A 38 30.55 8.76 44.99
C CYS A 38 32.02 9.22 44.84
N LEU A 39 32.27 10.30 44.10
CA LEU A 39 33.61 10.89 43.93
C LEU A 39 34.18 11.44 45.24
N ASN A 40 33.34 12.03 46.10
CA ASN A 40 33.78 12.50 47.41
C ASN A 40 34.18 11.35 48.34
N HIS A 41 33.54 10.18 48.21
CA HIS A 41 33.89 8.97 48.97
C HIS A 41 35.11 8.24 48.39
N MET A 42 35.36 8.37 47.08
CA MET A 42 36.49 7.73 46.38
C MET A 42 37.27 8.74 45.51
N PRO A 43 37.94 9.73 46.13
CA PRO A 43 38.55 10.85 45.40
C PRO A 43 39.77 10.45 44.54
N LYS A 44 40.34 9.26 44.77
CA LYS A 44 41.50 8.75 44.01
C LYS A 44 41.12 8.16 42.65
N GLU A 45 39.85 7.83 42.43
CA GLU A 45 39.39 7.15 41.22
C GLU A 45 38.85 8.15 40.19
N THR A 46 39.71 8.56 39.26
CA THR A 46 39.36 9.46 38.16
C THR A 46 39.10 8.74 36.83
N SER A 47 39.25 7.41 36.81
CA SER A 47 39.18 6.63 35.58
C SER A 47 37.73 6.39 35.13
N GLU A 48 37.45 6.70 33.86
CA GLU A 48 36.17 6.42 33.20
C GLU A 48 35.83 4.91 33.22
N SER A 49 36.83 4.05 33.01
CA SER A 49 36.64 2.59 32.96
C SER A 49 36.23 2.03 34.32
N PHE A 50 36.78 2.57 35.41
CA PHE A 50 36.41 2.20 36.77
C PHE A 50 34.94 2.51 37.03
N TRP A 51 34.51 3.76 36.78
CA TRP A 51 33.12 4.18 37.02
C TRP A 51 32.12 3.44 36.14
N THR A 52 32.50 3.09 34.91
CA THR A 52 31.68 2.25 34.03
C THR A 52 31.46 0.87 34.64
N LEU A 53 32.52 0.21 35.12
CA LEU A 53 32.43 -1.11 35.77
C LEU A 53 31.71 -1.04 37.12
N TYR A 54 31.91 0.04 37.87
CA TYR A 54 31.21 0.31 39.11
C TYR A 54 29.70 0.33 38.86
N TRP A 55 29.21 1.22 38.00
CA TRP A 55 27.78 1.31 37.70
C TRP A 55 27.25 0.03 37.05
N TYR A 56 28.04 -0.66 36.24
CA TYR A 56 27.65 -1.96 35.69
C TYR A 56 27.40 -3.03 36.76
N LYS A 57 28.26 -3.11 37.80
CA LYS A 57 28.04 -4.01 38.94
C LYS A 57 26.80 -3.63 39.75
N PHE A 58 26.56 -2.34 39.97
CA PHE A 58 25.35 -1.85 40.63
C PHE A 58 24.09 -2.10 39.80
N TRP A 59 24.20 -2.13 38.47
CA TRP A 59 23.09 -2.47 37.60
C TRP A 59 22.65 -3.94 37.71
N LEU A 60 23.60 -4.86 37.99
CA LEU A 60 23.29 -6.26 38.26
C LEU A 60 22.56 -6.45 39.60
N SER A 61 22.72 -5.51 40.53
CA SER A 61 22.07 -5.54 41.85
C SER A 61 20.63 -5.00 41.75
N PRO A 62 19.60 -5.74 42.19
CA PRO A 62 18.19 -5.34 42.02
C PRO A 62 17.85 -3.98 42.64
N GLU A 63 18.42 -3.67 43.81
CA GLU A 63 18.11 -2.48 44.60
C GLU A 63 18.51 -1.17 43.91
N ASN A 64 19.64 -1.18 43.19
CA ASN A 64 20.23 0.02 42.58
C ASN A 64 20.17 0.02 41.05
N LYS A 65 19.48 -0.98 40.48
CA LYS A 65 19.41 -1.22 39.03
C LYS A 65 18.98 0.01 38.24
N PHE A 66 17.97 0.73 38.71
CA PHE A 66 17.40 1.88 38.01
C PHE A 66 18.38 3.06 37.97
N LEU A 67 18.98 3.41 39.11
CA LEU A 67 19.95 4.51 39.21
C LEU A 67 21.20 4.22 38.37
N ALA A 68 21.73 3.00 38.50
CA ALA A 68 22.88 2.55 37.71
C ALA A 68 22.61 2.57 36.21
N LYS A 69 21.40 2.14 35.79
CA LYS A 69 20.97 2.23 34.38
C LYS A 69 20.99 3.68 33.88
N GLN A 70 20.53 4.64 34.67
CA GLN A 70 20.52 6.05 34.26
C GLN A 70 21.94 6.61 34.09
N HIS A 71 22.85 6.32 35.01
CA HIS A 71 24.26 6.69 34.88
C HIS A 71 24.91 6.07 33.62
N LEU A 72 24.64 4.78 33.36
CA LEU A 72 25.14 4.10 32.17
C LEU A 72 24.49 4.62 30.87
N ALA A 73 23.22 5.04 30.92
CA ALA A 73 22.55 5.67 29.79
C ALA A 73 23.14 7.06 29.48
N ALA A 74 23.45 7.86 30.50
CA ALA A 74 24.16 9.14 30.37
C ALA A 74 25.58 8.94 29.80
N TYR A 75 26.27 7.91 30.27
CA TYR A 75 27.58 7.51 29.76
C TYR A 75 27.56 7.19 28.25
N LEU A 76 26.56 6.44 27.80
CA LEU A 76 26.42 5.97 26.41
C LEU A 76 25.94 7.04 25.41
N GLN A 77 25.50 8.21 25.87
CA GLN A 77 24.98 9.28 25.03
C GLN A 77 25.90 9.63 23.85
N GLU A 78 27.20 9.80 24.11
CA GLU A 78 28.15 10.18 23.05
C GLU A 78 28.33 9.09 22.00
N SER A 79 28.50 7.83 22.45
CA SER A 79 28.60 6.70 21.53
C SER A 79 27.34 6.52 20.69
N CYS A 80 26.17 6.78 21.30
CA CYS A 80 24.88 6.76 20.61
C CYS A 80 24.80 7.88 19.57
N TYR A 81 25.17 9.12 19.92
CA TYR A 81 25.14 10.27 19.03
C TYR A 81 26.02 10.07 17.80
N TRP A 82 27.31 9.74 17.99
CA TRP A 82 28.24 9.58 16.87
C TRP A 82 27.88 8.39 15.98
N THR A 83 27.40 7.30 16.58
CA THR A 83 26.91 6.15 15.80
C THR A 83 25.69 6.52 14.98
N SER A 84 24.74 7.26 15.57
CA SER A 84 23.54 7.72 14.87
C SER A 84 23.91 8.67 13.73
N GLN A 85 24.79 9.64 13.97
CA GLN A 85 25.26 10.58 12.94
C GLN A 85 25.97 9.87 11.78
N LYS A 86 26.88 8.95 12.09
CA LYS A 86 27.55 8.15 11.06
C LYS A 86 26.55 7.32 10.26
N THR A 87 25.56 6.75 10.93
CA THR A 87 24.53 5.91 10.31
C THR A 87 23.62 6.73 9.41
N VAL A 88 23.12 7.89 9.86
CA VAL A 88 22.34 8.84 9.03
C VAL A 88 23.14 9.33 7.83
N SER A 89 24.41 9.72 8.01
CA SER A 89 25.25 10.16 6.88
C SER A 89 25.51 9.09 5.82
N SER A 90 25.31 7.80 6.16
CA SER A 90 25.44 6.70 5.21
C SER A 90 24.17 6.42 4.41
N PHE A 91 23.05 7.05 4.77
CA PHE A 91 21.76 6.87 4.11
C PHE A 91 21.40 8.09 3.27
N VAL A 92 20.71 7.84 2.17
CA VAL A 92 20.16 8.89 1.29
C VAL A 92 18.70 9.22 1.69
N SER A 93 18.09 8.48 2.62
CA SER A 93 16.71 8.74 3.08
C SER A 93 16.61 10.09 3.78
N THR A 94 15.62 10.88 3.37
CA THR A 94 15.24 12.18 3.94
C THR A 94 14.22 12.08 5.08
N GLN A 95 13.68 10.90 5.35
CA GLN A 95 12.58 10.71 6.29
C GLN A 95 13.05 10.59 7.75
N TYR A 96 14.11 9.82 8.02
CA TYR A 96 14.70 9.77 9.37
C TYR A 96 15.82 10.78 9.55
N LYS A 97 15.70 11.57 10.60
CA LYS A 97 16.70 12.56 10.97
C LYS A 97 17.66 12.01 12.05
N LEU A 98 18.68 12.79 12.41
CA LEU A 98 19.66 12.40 13.42
C LEU A 98 19.00 12.09 14.78
N SER A 99 18.10 12.96 15.20
CA SER A 99 17.31 12.84 16.43
C SER A 99 16.51 11.54 16.46
N ASP A 100 15.86 11.15 15.36
CA ASP A 100 15.09 9.89 15.28
C ASP A 100 16.00 8.67 15.46
N CYS A 101 17.12 8.63 14.71
CA CYS A 101 18.09 7.55 14.81
C CYS A 101 18.70 7.45 16.22
N PHE A 102 18.94 8.60 16.85
CA PHE A 102 19.40 8.66 18.24
C PHE A 102 18.37 8.05 19.20
N GLN A 103 17.09 8.42 19.06
CA GLN A 103 16.02 7.89 19.92
C GLN A 103 15.85 6.38 19.74
N ILE A 104 15.90 5.88 18.51
CA ILE A 104 15.86 4.44 18.19
C ILE A 104 16.99 3.70 18.90
N ALA A 105 18.22 4.23 18.85
CA ALA A 105 19.38 3.61 19.45
C ALA A 105 19.34 3.67 20.99
N ILE A 106 19.09 4.83 21.58
CA ILE A 106 19.17 5.02 23.04
C ILE A 106 18.06 4.24 23.78
N ALA A 107 16.93 3.98 23.14
CA ALA A 107 15.89 3.10 23.67
C ALA A 107 16.39 1.66 23.90
N GLN A 108 17.47 1.24 23.23
CA GLN A 108 18.05 -0.10 23.34
C GLN A 108 19.19 -0.23 24.35
N VAL A 109 19.39 0.75 25.24
CA VAL A 109 20.41 0.66 26.30
C VAL A 109 20.26 -0.63 27.14
N ASP A 110 19.05 -1.08 27.43
CA ASP A 110 18.86 -2.35 28.16
C ASP A 110 19.41 -3.56 27.40
N LYS A 111 19.25 -3.58 26.07
CA LYS A 111 19.78 -4.65 25.21
C LYS A 111 21.31 -4.65 25.22
N VAL A 112 21.92 -3.46 25.20
CA VAL A 112 23.37 -3.29 25.33
C VAL A 112 23.85 -3.82 26.68
N LEU A 113 23.25 -3.40 27.79
CA LEU A 113 23.70 -3.80 29.13
C LEU A 113 23.55 -5.29 29.38
N LYS A 114 22.45 -5.92 28.91
CA LYS A 114 22.23 -7.37 29.02
C LYS A 114 23.24 -8.21 28.23
N GLY A 115 23.70 -7.72 27.08
CA GLY A 115 24.64 -8.45 26.21
C GLY A 115 26.12 -8.16 26.51
N PHE A 116 26.42 -7.09 27.25
CA PHE A 116 27.80 -6.68 27.54
C PHE A 116 28.49 -7.65 28.51
N ASN A 117 29.73 -8.02 28.21
CA ASN A 117 30.58 -8.79 29.10
C ASN A 117 31.90 -8.04 29.37
N PRO A 118 32.15 -7.55 30.60
CA PRO A 118 33.36 -6.83 30.96
C PRO A 118 34.68 -7.60 30.72
N ASN A 119 34.65 -8.93 30.71
CA ASN A 119 35.85 -9.77 30.62
C ASN A 119 36.37 -9.95 29.19
N GLN A 120 35.61 -9.53 28.17
CA GLN A 120 35.96 -9.71 26.76
C GLN A 120 36.82 -8.58 26.17
N GLY A 121 37.38 -7.70 27.02
CA GLY A 121 38.35 -6.67 26.64
C GLY A 121 37.81 -5.48 25.84
N SER A 122 36.57 -5.54 25.34
CA SER A 122 35.94 -4.41 24.64
C SER A 122 35.38 -3.38 25.62
N SER A 123 35.61 -2.09 25.38
CA SER A 123 34.97 -1.02 26.16
C SER A 123 33.46 -1.01 25.93
N LEU A 124 32.69 -0.61 26.95
CA LEU A 124 31.23 -0.53 26.84
C LEU A 124 30.79 0.40 25.70
N LYS A 125 31.49 1.52 25.47
CA LYS A 125 31.25 2.44 24.34
C LYS A 125 31.40 1.75 22.98
N ASN A 126 32.44 0.95 22.79
CA ASN A 126 32.69 0.26 21.51
C ASN A 126 31.63 -0.81 21.25
N TYR A 127 31.31 -1.60 22.27
CA TYR A 127 30.26 -2.62 22.20
C TYR A 127 28.89 -1.99 21.89
N ALA A 128 28.54 -0.92 22.63
CA ALA A 128 27.29 -0.19 22.44
C ALA A 128 27.18 0.40 21.03
N SER A 129 28.25 0.99 20.50
CA SER A 129 28.29 1.56 19.15
C SER A 129 27.96 0.51 18.07
N ILE A 130 28.44 -0.73 18.22
CA ILE A 130 28.12 -1.83 17.30
C ILE A 130 26.62 -2.16 17.37
N ILE A 131 26.07 -2.28 18.58
CA ILE A 131 24.66 -2.61 18.77
C ILE A 131 23.75 -1.48 18.27
N PHE A 132 24.00 -0.24 18.68
CA PHE A 132 23.23 0.93 18.24
C PHE A 132 23.17 1.01 16.72
N GLY A 133 24.32 0.89 16.05
CA GLY A 133 24.36 0.91 14.59
C GLY A 133 23.65 -0.30 13.95
N SER A 134 23.61 -1.46 14.61
CA SER A 134 22.84 -2.61 14.13
C SER A 134 21.33 -2.45 14.30
N VAL A 135 20.90 -1.88 15.44
CA VAL A 135 19.49 -1.62 15.75
C VAL A 135 18.93 -0.59 14.79
N ILE A 136 19.61 0.56 14.62
CA ILE A 136 19.14 1.61 13.70
C ILE A 136 18.95 0.99 12.31
N ARG A 137 19.95 0.27 11.79
CA ARG A 137 19.86 -0.42 10.50
C ARG A 137 18.71 -1.42 10.41
N GLU A 138 18.47 -2.21 11.45
CA GLU A 138 17.39 -3.19 11.46
C GLU A 138 16.01 -2.52 11.52
N THR A 139 15.84 -1.47 12.33
CA THR A 139 14.59 -0.71 12.41
C THR A 139 14.27 -0.02 11.09
N LEU A 140 15.27 0.59 10.44
CA LEU A 140 15.12 1.18 9.11
C LEU A 140 14.75 0.12 8.06
N ARG A 141 15.37 -1.06 8.14
CA ARG A 141 15.06 -2.20 7.24
C ARG A 141 13.63 -2.70 7.42
N GLN A 142 13.16 -2.83 8.67
CA GLN A 142 11.80 -3.32 8.96
C GLN A 142 10.73 -2.33 8.53
N ARG A 143 11.03 -1.03 8.55
CA ARG A 143 10.10 0.06 8.22
C ARG A 143 10.15 0.51 6.75
N HIS A 144 10.78 -0.28 5.87
CA HIS A 144 10.82 -0.08 4.42
C HIS A 144 11.39 1.27 3.95
N GLU A 145 12.42 1.78 4.63
CA GLU A 145 13.19 2.91 4.12
C GLU A 145 14.59 2.49 3.65
N VAL A 146 14.67 2.34 2.33
CA VAL A 146 15.77 2.57 1.38
C VAL A 146 17.22 2.55 1.92
N ASP A 147 17.99 1.57 1.41
CA ASP A 147 19.45 1.55 1.25
C ASP A 147 20.38 1.33 2.46
N ILE A 148 20.60 0.06 2.83
CA ILE A 148 21.87 -0.35 3.49
C ILE A 148 22.86 -0.94 2.47
N CYS A 149 22.40 -1.26 1.25
CA CYS A 149 23.23 -1.87 0.22
C CYS A 149 23.82 -0.78 -0.69
N THR A 150 25.13 -0.83 -0.94
CA THR A 150 25.73 -0.01 -2.00
C THR A 150 25.11 -0.36 -3.35
N ASP A 151 25.18 0.54 -4.34
CA ASP A 151 24.69 0.28 -5.71
C ASP A 151 25.18 -1.09 -6.23
N TRP A 152 26.45 -1.40 -5.98
CA TRP A 152 27.07 -2.68 -6.34
C TRP A 152 26.53 -3.88 -5.57
N SER A 153 26.26 -3.72 -4.27
CA SER A 153 25.63 -4.74 -3.44
C SER A 153 24.20 -5.04 -3.89
N LEU A 154 23.48 -4.00 -4.32
CA LEU A 154 22.13 -4.10 -4.85
C LEU A 154 22.15 -4.88 -6.16
N LEU A 155 22.95 -4.46 -7.15
CA LEU A 155 23.07 -5.11 -8.45
C LEU A 155 23.37 -6.60 -8.33
N ARG A 156 24.20 -7.03 -7.37
CA ARG A 156 24.49 -8.47 -7.17
C ARG A 156 23.32 -9.27 -6.59
N LYS A 157 22.49 -8.63 -5.76
CA LYS A 157 21.38 -9.29 -5.04
C LYS A 157 20.10 -9.41 -5.87
N ILE A 158 19.92 -8.55 -6.88
CA ILE A 158 18.66 -8.54 -7.62
C ILE A 158 18.52 -9.75 -8.55
N SER A 159 17.28 -10.10 -8.87
CA SER A 159 16.97 -11.06 -9.93
C SER A 159 16.94 -10.38 -11.29
N GLY A 160 17.23 -11.11 -12.36
CA GLY A 160 17.16 -10.58 -13.73
C GLY A 160 15.76 -10.09 -14.11
N LYS A 161 14.70 -10.72 -13.57
CA LYS A 161 13.31 -10.26 -13.77
C LYS A 161 13.09 -8.85 -13.23
N ARG A 162 13.50 -8.61 -11.98
CA ARG A 162 13.36 -7.29 -11.34
C ARG A 162 14.21 -6.22 -12.02
N LEU A 163 15.34 -6.59 -12.61
CA LEU A 163 16.15 -5.68 -13.42
C LEU A 163 15.36 -5.19 -14.62
N ILE A 164 14.77 -6.12 -15.37
CA ILE A 164 13.99 -5.82 -16.58
C ILE A 164 12.78 -4.95 -16.22
N GLU A 165 11.98 -5.38 -15.24
CA GLU A 165 10.80 -4.62 -14.76
C GLU A 165 11.17 -3.18 -14.36
N SER A 166 12.30 -3.01 -13.64
CA SER A 166 12.74 -1.68 -13.23
C SER A 166 13.24 -0.80 -14.38
N LEU A 167 13.78 -1.38 -15.45
CA LEU A 167 14.23 -0.65 -16.63
C LEU A 167 13.05 -0.34 -17.57
N GLU A 168 12.07 -1.22 -17.66
CA GLU A 168 10.80 -0.99 -18.37
C GLU A 168 10.01 0.18 -17.76
N ASP A 169 9.96 0.27 -16.42
CA ASP A 169 9.35 1.41 -15.71
C ASP A 169 10.01 2.75 -16.04
N THR A 170 11.29 2.75 -16.42
CA THR A 170 11.98 3.98 -16.87
C THR A 170 11.69 4.36 -18.32
N GLY A 171 10.96 3.54 -19.08
CA GLY A 171 10.60 3.81 -20.47
C GLY A 171 11.72 3.56 -21.49
N LEU A 172 12.71 2.72 -21.15
CA LEU A 172 13.79 2.34 -22.06
C LEU A 172 13.32 1.38 -23.16
N SER A 173 13.94 1.43 -24.34
CA SER A 173 13.60 0.52 -25.44
C SER A 173 14.11 -0.90 -25.18
N SER A 174 13.42 -1.92 -25.70
CA SER A 174 13.77 -3.33 -25.50
C SER A 174 15.22 -3.65 -25.87
N ASP A 175 15.77 -3.02 -26.92
CA ASP A 175 17.15 -3.21 -27.34
C ASP A 175 18.15 -2.67 -26.31
N THR A 176 17.85 -1.51 -25.72
CA THR A 176 18.69 -0.93 -24.66
C THR A 176 18.60 -1.74 -23.36
N ILE A 177 17.43 -2.30 -23.04
CA ILE A 177 17.26 -3.17 -21.88
C ILE A 177 18.12 -4.44 -22.04
N ASN A 178 18.11 -5.05 -23.22
CA ASN A 178 18.95 -6.22 -23.51
C ASN A 178 20.45 -5.91 -23.33
N ALA A 179 20.90 -4.75 -23.81
CA ALA A 179 22.28 -4.29 -23.59
C ALA A 179 22.62 -4.15 -22.10
N TYR A 180 21.73 -3.58 -21.29
CA TYR A 180 21.90 -3.45 -19.84
C TYR A 180 21.93 -4.82 -19.13
N VAL A 181 21.09 -5.76 -19.56
CA VAL A 181 21.06 -7.13 -19.00
C VAL A 181 22.36 -7.88 -19.31
N ILE A 182 22.90 -7.76 -20.53
CA ILE A 182 24.18 -8.36 -20.89
C ILE A 182 25.31 -7.76 -20.04
N ALA A 183 25.36 -6.43 -19.90
CA ALA A 183 26.34 -5.75 -19.04
C ALA A 183 26.25 -6.22 -17.58
N TRP A 184 25.04 -6.39 -17.06
CA TRP A 184 24.79 -6.90 -15.71
C TRP A 184 25.23 -8.36 -15.54
N ASN A 185 25.00 -9.21 -16.52
CA ASN A 185 25.46 -10.60 -16.51
C ASN A 185 26.99 -10.67 -16.51
N CYS A 186 27.66 -9.90 -17.36
CA CYS A 186 29.13 -9.79 -17.38
C CYS A 186 29.69 -9.28 -16.04
N PHE A 187 29.01 -8.31 -15.43
CA PHE A 187 29.36 -7.83 -14.08
C PHE A 187 29.23 -8.96 -13.05
N LYS A 188 28.11 -9.69 -13.03
CA LYS A 188 27.86 -10.74 -12.04
C LYS A 188 28.83 -11.94 -12.14
N THR A 189 29.30 -12.25 -13.34
CA THR A 189 30.22 -13.37 -13.59
C THR A 189 31.67 -13.02 -13.25
N LEU A 190 32.11 -11.79 -13.54
CA LEU A 190 33.51 -11.39 -13.40
C LEU A 190 33.83 -10.65 -12.10
N TYR A 191 32.85 -9.97 -11.50
CA TYR A 191 33.05 -9.26 -10.24
C TYR A 191 32.95 -10.21 -9.04
N VAL A 192 34.11 -10.66 -8.56
CA VAL A 192 34.26 -11.36 -7.28
C VAL A 192 34.68 -10.34 -6.22
N PRO A 193 33.83 -10.02 -5.23
CA PRO A 193 34.18 -9.02 -4.25
C PRO A 193 35.33 -9.49 -3.36
N THR A 194 36.47 -8.79 -3.46
CA THR A 194 37.55 -8.87 -2.48
C THR A 194 37.06 -8.23 -1.20
N LYS A 195 36.61 -9.06 -0.24
CA LYS A 195 36.27 -8.59 1.10
C LYS A 195 37.55 -8.08 1.77
N VAL A 196 37.82 -6.79 1.64
CA VAL A 196 38.84 -6.14 2.48
C VAL A 196 38.36 -6.28 3.91
N ILE A 197 39.20 -6.87 4.77
CA ILE A 197 38.90 -7.37 6.12
C ILE A 197 38.23 -6.33 7.05
N ASN A 198 38.24 -5.04 6.69
CA ASN A 198 37.66 -3.94 7.48
C ASN A 198 36.59 -3.09 6.77
N SER A 199 36.21 -3.34 5.51
CA SER A 199 35.15 -2.58 4.84
C SER A 199 33.83 -3.36 4.80
N ARG A 200 32.79 -2.79 5.44
CA ARG A 200 31.42 -3.32 5.37
C ARG A 200 30.69 -2.89 4.08
N GLN A 201 31.33 -2.11 3.23
CA GLN A 201 30.80 -1.62 1.96
C GLN A 201 31.58 -2.27 0.81
N LEU A 202 30.84 -2.87 -0.14
CA LEU A 202 31.40 -3.39 -1.38
C LEU A 202 31.90 -2.20 -2.21
N SER A 203 33.22 -2.11 -2.39
CA SER A 203 33.88 -1.13 -3.26
C SER A 203 33.55 -1.44 -4.73
N GLY A 204 33.55 -0.41 -5.58
CA GLY A 204 33.38 -0.59 -7.02
C GLY A 204 34.45 -1.52 -7.62
N PRO A 205 34.22 -2.08 -8.82
CA PRO A 205 35.23 -2.90 -9.51
C PRO A 205 36.50 -2.10 -9.79
N ASP A 206 37.66 -2.74 -9.67
CA ASP A 206 38.94 -2.14 -10.04
C ASP A 206 39.04 -1.96 -11.57
N SER A 207 39.93 -1.06 -12.03
CA SER A 207 40.12 -0.76 -13.46
C SER A 207 40.36 -2.01 -14.30
N GLU A 208 41.13 -2.98 -13.80
CA GLU A 208 41.39 -4.26 -14.47
C GLU A 208 40.12 -5.13 -14.60
N THR A 209 39.24 -5.09 -13.60
CA THR A 209 37.97 -5.83 -13.62
C THR A 209 37.01 -5.20 -14.63
N TRP A 210 37.00 -3.86 -14.72
CA TRP A 210 36.21 -3.13 -15.71
C TRP A 210 36.65 -3.39 -17.15
N GLU A 211 37.96 -3.50 -17.40
CA GLU A 211 38.48 -3.90 -18.70
C GLU A 211 38.08 -5.33 -19.08
N ALA A 212 38.10 -6.26 -18.12
CA ALA A 212 37.65 -7.63 -18.34
C ALA A 212 36.14 -7.69 -18.65
N ILE A 213 35.32 -6.91 -17.93
CA ILE A 213 33.88 -6.77 -18.18
C ILE A 213 33.61 -6.20 -19.57
N ALA A 214 34.34 -5.15 -19.97
CA ALA A 214 34.18 -4.55 -21.30
C ALA A 214 34.56 -5.52 -22.42
N LYS A 215 35.65 -6.28 -22.26
CA LYS A 215 36.04 -7.33 -23.22
C LYS A 215 34.98 -8.42 -23.35
N ALA A 216 34.40 -8.87 -22.23
CA ALA A 216 33.34 -9.88 -22.22
C ALA A 216 31.99 -9.37 -22.78
N TYR A 217 31.69 -8.08 -22.60
CA TYR A 217 30.52 -7.44 -23.18
C TYR A 217 30.66 -7.29 -24.70
N ASN A 218 31.82 -6.81 -25.16
CA ASN A 218 32.10 -6.57 -26.58
C ASN A 218 32.18 -7.86 -27.41
N SER A 219 32.38 -9.03 -26.78
CA SER A 219 32.31 -10.32 -27.49
C SER A 219 30.89 -10.84 -27.69
N GLN A 220 29.91 -10.31 -26.93
CA GLN A 220 28.51 -10.72 -26.96
C GLN A 220 27.59 -9.66 -27.59
N SER A 221 28.09 -8.43 -27.72
CA SER A 221 27.36 -7.29 -28.27
C SER A 221 27.90 -6.90 -29.66
N PRO A 222 27.03 -6.58 -30.64
CA PRO A 222 27.45 -6.07 -31.93
C PRO A 222 28.04 -4.65 -31.88
N GLN A 223 27.87 -3.92 -30.77
CA GLN A 223 28.43 -2.59 -30.59
C GLN A 223 29.51 -2.55 -29.50
N PRO A 224 30.77 -2.17 -29.84
CA PRO A 224 31.85 -2.08 -28.87
C PRO A 224 31.64 -0.89 -27.93
N THR A 225 31.75 -1.14 -26.63
CA THR A 225 31.51 -0.17 -25.57
C THR A 225 32.76 -0.02 -24.68
N ASN A 226 32.99 1.18 -24.17
CA ASN A 226 34.07 1.52 -23.26
C ASN A 226 33.70 1.16 -21.80
N PRO A 227 34.63 0.64 -20.98
CA PRO A 227 34.43 0.42 -19.55
C PRO A 227 33.69 1.54 -18.78
N GLN A 228 33.98 2.81 -19.08
CA GLN A 228 33.34 3.96 -18.41
C GLN A 228 31.84 4.08 -18.71
N ILE A 229 31.43 3.70 -19.92
CA ILE A 229 30.02 3.74 -20.34
C ILE A 229 29.26 2.59 -19.65
N LEU A 230 29.89 1.41 -19.53
CA LEU A 230 29.32 0.27 -18.81
C LEU A 230 29.14 0.57 -17.31
N GLU A 231 30.10 1.26 -16.69
CA GLU A 231 29.95 1.74 -15.31
C GLU A 231 28.74 2.66 -15.17
N LYS A 232 28.59 3.63 -16.07
CA LYS A 232 27.44 4.54 -16.08
C LYS A 232 26.12 3.80 -16.26
N TRP A 233 26.07 2.81 -17.15
CA TRP A 233 24.87 1.99 -17.36
C TRP A 233 24.49 1.20 -16.12
N LEU A 234 25.46 0.56 -15.46
CA LEU A 234 25.20 -0.20 -14.24
C LEU A 234 24.77 0.69 -13.06
N LEU A 235 25.36 1.88 -12.93
CA LEU A 235 24.91 2.86 -11.94
C LEU A 235 23.51 3.39 -12.24
N ASN A 236 23.18 3.63 -13.51
CA ASN A 236 21.84 4.01 -13.93
C ASN A 236 20.82 2.88 -13.65
N ALA A 237 21.20 1.63 -13.91
CA ALA A 237 20.39 0.48 -13.56
C ALA A 237 20.14 0.41 -12.04
N ALA A 238 21.17 0.59 -11.22
CA ALA A 238 21.02 0.62 -9.76
C ALA A 238 20.04 1.71 -9.29
N LYS A 239 20.10 2.90 -9.90
CA LYS A 239 19.14 3.99 -9.62
C LYS A 239 17.71 3.65 -10.05
N ALA A 240 17.54 3.07 -11.24
CA ALA A 240 16.22 2.63 -11.74
C ALA A 240 15.61 1.58 -10.81
N ILE A 241 16.39 0.57 -10.43
CA ILE A 241 15.99 -0.46 -9.45
C ILE A 241 15.55 0.16 -8.13
N ARG A 242 16.30 1.15 -7.62
CA ARG A 242 15.95 1.82 -6.35
C ARG A 242 14.62 2.55 -6.47
N LYS A 243 14.41 3.31 -7.55
CA LYS A 243 13.15 4.03 -7.81
C LYS A 243 11.97 3.06 -7.93
N TYR A 244 12.15 1.94 -8.62
CA TYR A 244 11.12 0.93 -8.81
C TYR A 244 10.75 0.18 -7.53
N LEU A 245 11.76 -0.29 -6.78
CA LEU A 245 11.52 -1.04 -5.53
C LEU A 245 11.05 -0.16 -4.39
N TYR A 246 11.44 1.12 -4.42
CA TYR A 246 11.15 2.09 -3.37
C TYR A 246 10.79 3.45 -4.00
N PRO A 247 9.57 3.59 -4.53
CA PRO A 247 9.11 4.88 -5.01
C PRO A 247 9.11 5.86 -3.83
N SER A 248 9.77 7.00 -3.96
CA SER A 248 9.64 8.10 -3.01
C SER A 248 8.29 8.78 -3.26
N PRO A 249 7.28 8.62 -2.38
CA PRO A 249 6.04 9.35 -2.56
C PRO A 249 6.35 10.83 -2.42
N ASP A 250 6.03 11.60 -3.46
CA ASP A 250 6.06 13.06 -3.39
C ASP A 250 4.84 13.55 -2.59
N SER A 251 5.01 14.67 -1.89
CA SER A 251 3.90 15.28 -1.16
C SER A 251 2.90 15.88 -2.17
N LEU A 252 1.61 15.68 -1.90
CA LEU A 252 0.54 16.31 -2.68
C LEU A 252 0.49 17.83 -2.50
N ASN A 253 1.12 18.36 -1.45
CA ASN A 253 1.14 19.78 -1.12
C ASN A 253 2.38 20.48 -1.71
N VAL A 254 3.05 19.87 -2.69
CA VAL A 254 4.17 20.51 -3.39
C VAL A 254 3.60 21.59 -4.33
N SER A 255 4.02 22.84 -4.11
CA SER A 255 3.71 23.96 -5.01
C SER A 255 4.25 23.67 -6.40
N LYS A 256 3.38 23.69 -7.42
CA LYS A 256 3.77 23.46 -8.81
C LYS A 256 3.62 24.76 -9.60
N GLY A 257 4.52 25.71 -9.36
CA GLY A 257 4.52 27.01 -10.04
C GLY A 257 5.55 27.98 -9.45
N GLY A 258 5.97 28.98 -10.24
CA GLY A 258 6.86 30.05 -9.76
C GLY A 258 6.16 31.06 -8.83
N ASP A 259 4.83 31.05 -8.83
CA ASP A 259 3.98 31.65 -7.80
C ASP A 259 3.38 30.49 -6.99
N ASP A 260 3.43 30.57 -5.66
CA ASP A 260 2.90 29.61 -4.67
C ASP A 260 1.35 29.45 -4.72
N SER A 261 0.74 29.55 -5.89
CA SER A 261 -0.72 29.58 -6.08
C SER A 261 -1.38 28.23 -6.33
N TRP A 262 -0.61 27.18 -6.62
CA TRP A 262 -1.15 25.88 -7.03
C TRP A 262 -0.42 24.71 -6.39
N GLU A 263 -1.15 23.85 -5.69
CA GLU A 263 -0.63 22.60 -5.15
C GLU A 263 -0.88 21.44 -6.13
N LEU A 264 -0.11 20.35 -5.99
CA LEU A 264 -0.31 19.15 -6.81
C LEU A 264 -1.67 18.49 -6.54
N LEU A 265 -2.19 18.63 -5.32
CA LEU A 265 -3.52 18.20 -4.91
C LEU A 265 -4.64 18.81 -5.77
N ASP A 266 -4.48 20.07 -6.21
CA ASP A 266 -5.50 20.78 -7.01
C ASP A 266 -5.70 20.17 -8.41
N ASN A 267 -4.73 19.37 -8.88
CA ASN A 267 -4.76 18.71 -10.18
C ASN A 267 -5.24 17.26 -10.11
N LEU A 268 -5.59 16.75 -8.93
CA LEU A 268 -6.15 15.41 -8.80
C LEU A 268 -7.64 15.44 -9.18
N PRO A 269 -8.10 14.59 -10.12
CA PRO A 269 -9.51 14.51 -10.44
C PRO A 269 -10.29 14.13 -9.17
N GLY A 270 -11.34 14.89 -8.87
CA GLY A 270 -12.25 14.58 -7.78
C GLY A 270 -12.76 13.15 -7.92
N THR A 271 -12.87 12.44 -6.80
CA THR A 271 -13.35 11.05 -6.74
C THR A 271 -14.68 10.96 -7.46
N GLU A 272 -14.72 10.18 -8.54
CA GLU A 272 -15.86 9.79 -9.38
C GLU A 272 -17.22 10.34 -8.94
N GLN A 273 -17.42 11.65 -9.02
CA GLN A 273 -18.75 12.20 -9.00
C GLN A 273 -19.33 11.85 -10.35
N GLN A 274 -20.25 10.87 -10.36
CA GLN A 274 -21.07 10.59 -11.52
C GLN A 274 -21.59 11.94 -12.03
N SER A 275 -21.30 12.22 -13.31
CA SER A 275 -21.66 13.50 -13.91
C SER A 275 -23.13 13.82 -13.63
N LEU A 276 -23.47 15.07 -13.34
CA LEU A 276 -24.85 15.53 -13.18
C LEU A 276 -25.72 15.13 -14.38
N ILE A 277 -25.11 15.01 -15.57
CA ILE A 277 -25.78 14.52 -16.78
C ILE A 277 -26.23 13.06 -16.61
N HIS A 278 -25.41 12.21 -15.99
CA HIS A 278 -25.75 10.81 -15.74
C HIS A 278 -26.92 10.69 -14.77
N GLU A 279 -26.96 11.53 -13.74
CA GLU A 279 -28.07 11.57 -12.78
C GLU A 279 -29.38 12.03 -13.44
N ILE A 280 -29.33 13.08 -14.27
CA ILE A 280 -30.49 13.57 -15.03
C ILE A 280 -31.01 12.48 -15.99
N VAL A 281 -30.12 11.80 -16.70
CA VAL A 281 -30.49 10.70 -17.62
C VAL A 281 -31.15 9.55 -16.85
N ALA A 282 -30.60 9.16 -15.70
CA ALA A 282 -31.18 8.09 -14.89
C ALA A 282 -32.60 8.43 -14.41
N GLN A 283 -32.84 9.68 -14.00
CA GLN A 283 -34.15 10.15 -13.57
C GLN A 283 -35.17 10.20 -14.72
N GLU A 284 -34.76 10.66 -15.90
CA GLU A 284 -35.62 10.71 -17.10
C GLU A 284 -36.00 9.30 -17.57
N GLU A 285 -35.05 8.36 -17.55
CA GLU A 285 -35.33 6.96 -17.89
C GLU A 285 -36.29 6.31 -16.88
N GLU A 286 -36.17 6.60 -15.58
CA GLU A 286 -37.08 6.08 -14.56
C GLU A 286 -38.50 6.63 -14.75
N GLN A 287 -38.65 7.92 -15.04
CA GLN A 287 -39.94 8.51 -15.36
C GLN A 287 -40.55 7.89 -16.63
N THR A 288 -39.71 7.60 -17.63
CA THR A 288 -40.16 6.95 -18.87
C THR A 288 -40.64 5.52 -18.61
N ARG A 289 -39.90 4.74 -17.80
CA ARG A 289 -40.27 3.37 -17.41
C ARG A 289 -41.60 3.33 -16.64
N THR A 290 -41.79 4.24 -15.68
CA THR A 290 -43.03 4.30 -14.88
C THR A 290 -44.24 4.71 -15.72
N ASN A 291 -44.07 5.66 -16.64
CA ASN A 291 -45.12 6.04 -17.59
C ASN A 291 -45.50 4.87 -18.50
N GLN A 292 -44.51 4.18 -19.11
CA GLN A 292 -44.75 3.02 -19.96
C GLN A 292 -45.47 1.89 -19.23
N GLN A 293 -45.07 1.59 -17.98
CA GLN A 293 -45.74 0.57 -17.17
C GLN A 293 -47.21 0.95 -16.89
N THR A 294 -47.48 2.22 -16.64
CA THR A 294 -48.84 2.72 -16.40
C THR A 294 -49.72 2.58 -17.64
N ASP A 295 -49.19 2.85 -18.83
CA ASP A 295 -49.93 2.74 -20.09
C ASP A 295 -50.18 1.28 -20.50
N ILE A 296 -49.22 0.38 -20.24
CA ILE A 296 -49.42 -1.07 -20.39
C ILE A 296 -50.57 -1.54 -19.49
N ASN A 297 -50.56 -1.14 -18.21
CA ASN A 297 -51.60 -1.51 -17.25
C ASN A 297 -52.99 -1.03 -17.71
N LYS A 298 -53.10 0.22 -18.18
CA LYS A 298 -54.36 0.78 -18.70
C LYS A 298 -54.86 0.03 -19.93
N THR A 299 -53.95 -0.30 -20.86
CA THR A 299 -54.29 -1.00 -22.10
C THR A 299 -54.82 -2.39 -21.82
N LEU A 300 -54.14 -3.15 -20.95
CA LEU A 300 -54.58 -4.50 -20.56
C LEU A 300 -55.89 -4.47 -19.76
N ALA A 301 -56.06 -3.53 -18.83
CA ALA A 301 -57.31 -3.37 -18.09
C ALA A 301 -58.49 -3.01 -19.01
N ALA A 302 -58.29 -2.12 -19.98
CA ALA A 302 -59.30 -1.79 -20.99
C ALA A 302 -59.64 -2.99 -21.88
N ALA A 303 -58.64 -3.79 -22.27
CA ALA A 303 -58.84 -4.99 -23.05
C ALA A 303 -59.62 -6.06 -22.27
N ILE A 304 -59.36 -6.23 -20.97
CA ILE A 304 -60.16 -7.09 -20.09
C ILE A 304 -61.61 -6.61 -20.03
N ALA A 305 -61.85 -5.31 -19.85
CA ALA A 305 -63.19 -4.73 -19.76
C ALA A 305 -64.04 -4.93 -21.04
N GLN A 306 -63.40 -5.09 -22.20
CA GLN A 306 -64.06 -5.36 -23.48
C GLN A 306 -64.39 -6.85 -23.72
N LEU A 307 -63.86 -7.76 -22.90
CA LEU A 307 -64.19 -9.18 -23.00
C LEU A 307 -65.65 -9.44 -22.61
N GLU A 308 -66.23 -10.52 -23.12
CA GLU A 308 -67.57 -10.94 -22.73
C GLU A 308 -67.65 -11.18 -21.20
N PRO A 309 -68.77 -10.83 -20.53
CA PRO A 309 -68.90 -10.98 -19.07
C PRO A 309 -68.63 -12.42 -18.58
N GLN A 310 -69.01 -13.43 -19.36
CA GLN A 310 -68.73 -14.83 -19.05
C GLN A 310 -67.22 -15.16 -19.10
N VAL A 311 -66.46 -14.51 -19.99
CA VAL A 311 -65.01 -14.72 -20.12
C VAL A 311 -64.27 -14.00 -18.99
N GLN A 312 -64.72 -12.80 -18.60
CA GLN A 312 -64.20 -12.08 -17.43
C GLN A 312 -64.39 -12.91 -16.14
N GLN A 313 -65.58 -13.51 -15.96
CA GLN A 313 -65.87 -14.37 -14.82
C GLN A 313 -64.98 -15.63 -14.80
N ILE A 314 -64.71 -16.22 -15.97
CA ILE A 314 -63.77 -17.35 -16.09
C ILE A 314 -62.33 -16.92 -15.72
N LEU A 315 -61.86 -15.75 -16.18
CA LEU A 315 -60.54 -15.22 -15.83
C LEU A 315 -60.42 -14.97 -14.32
N GLN A 316 -61.44 -14.37 -13.70
CA GLN A 316 -61.48 -14.12 -12.27
C GLN A 316 -61.42 -15.43 -11.46
N LEU A 317 -62.24 -16.44 -11.81
CA LEU A 317 -62.21 -17.75 -11.14
C LEU A 317 -60.87 -18.46 -11.33
N TYR A 318 -60.23 -18.30 -12.49
CA TYR A 318 -58.96 -18.93 -12.80
C TYR A 318 -57.77 -18.26 -12.09
N TYR A 319 -57.65 -16.94 -12.13
CA TYR A 319 -56.49 -16.22 -11.59
C TYR A 319 -56.64 -15.79 -10.11
N THR A 320 -57.86 -15.50 -9.63
CA THR A 320 -58.08 -15.10 -8.22
C THR A 320 -58.24 -16.31 -7.29
N GLN A 321 -58.99 -17.33 -7.71
CA GLN A 321 -59.30 -18.49 -6.87
C GLN A 321 -58.42 -19.72 -7.17
N ASN A 322 -57.53 -19.63 -8.18
CA ASN A 322 -56.67 -20.73 -8.64
C ASN A 322 -57.46 -22.03 -8.90
N LEU A 323 -58.70 -21.92 -9.37
CA LEU A 323 -59.55 -23.08 -9.62
C LEU A 323 -59.11 -23.80 -10.90
N ASN A 324 -59.06 -25.13 -10.82
CA ASN A 324 -58.81 -25.96 -12.00
C ASN A 324 -59.96 -25.81 -13.02
N GLN A 325 -59.65 -25.99 -14.30
CA GLN A 325 -60.62 -25.84 -15.39
C GLN A 325 -61.87 -26.72 -15.22
N ASP A 326 -61.73 -27.88 -14.55
CA ASP A 326 -62.85 -28.77 -14.19
C ASP A 326 -63.77 -28.19 -13.12
N SER A 327 -63.21 -27.49 -12.13
CA SER A 327 -63.98 -26.84 -11.06
C SER A 327 -64.75 -25.63 -11.60
N ILE A 328 -64.13 -24.85 -12.49
CA ILE A 328 -64.77 -23.73 -13.19
C ILE A 328 -65.91 -24.24 -14.09
N ALA A 329 -65.67 -25.34 -14.81
CA ALA A 329 -66.65 -26.00 -15.65
C ALA A 329 -67.90 -26.43 -14.86
N ASN A 330 -67.70 -27.04 -13.69
CA ASN A 330 -68.80 -27.44 -12.81
C ASN A 330 -69.56 -26.24 -12.21
N GLN A 331 -68.85 -25.16 -11.87
CA GLN A 331 -69.46 -23.97 -11.26
C GLN A 331 -70.29 -23.14 -12.27
N LEU A 332 -69.89 -23.13 -13.53
CA LEU A 332 -70.56 -22.38 -14.60
C LEU A 332 -71.52 -23.24 -15.44
N ASP A 333 -71.71 -24.52 -15.09
CA ASP A 333 -72.49 -25.50 -15.85
C ASP A 333 -72.06 -25.59 -17.34
N MET A 334 -70.75 -25.72 -17.55
CA MET A 334 -70.12 -25.77 -18.87
C MET A 334 -69.20 -26.98 -19.01
N LYS A 335 -68.85 -27.36 -20.24
CA LYS A 335 -67.84 -28.41 -20.47
C LYS A 335 -66.42 -27.85 -20.33
N GLN A 336 -65.51 -28.57 -19.67
CA GLN A 336 -64.10 -28.20 -19.44
C GLN A 336 -63.39 -27.67 -20.69
N TYR A 337 -63.51 -28.34 -21.84
CA TYR A 337 -62.88 -27.90 -23.09
C TYR A 337 -63.35 -26.50 -23.56
N THR A 338 -64.55 -26.08 -23.14
CA THR A 338 -65.10 -24.76 -23.46
C THR A 338 -64.46 -23.68 -22.59
N VAL A 339 -64.15 -23.99 -21.32
CA VAL A 339 -63.39 -23.13 -20.41
C VAL A 339 -61.97 -22.93 -20.93
N SER A 340 -61.29 -24.02 -21.30
CA SER A 340 -59.95 -24.00 -21.90
C SER A 340 -59.90 -23.12 -23.16
N ARG A 341 -60.82 -23.36 -24.11
CA ARG A 341 -60.89 -22.59 -25.35
C ARG A 341 -61.17 -21.10 -25.12
N ARG A 342 -62.00 -20.76 -24.12
CA ARG A 342 -62.30 -19.37 -23.76
C ARG A 342 -61.11 -18.67 -23.11
N LEU A 343 -60.35 -19.36 -22.25
CA LEU A 343 -59.11 -18.84 -21.67
C LEU A 343 -58.05 -18.56 -22.76
N THR A 344 -57.83 -19.50 -23.68
CA THR A 344 -56.89 -19.30 -24.79
C THR A 344 -57.30 -18.11 -25.66
N LYS A 345 -58.59 -18.02 -26.02
CA LYS A 345 -59.10 -16.90 -26.83
C LYS A 345 -58.99 -15.56 -26.10
N ALA A 346 -59.19 -15.53 -24.79
CA ALA A 346 -59.01 -14.32 -23.98
C ALA A 346 -57.55 -13.86 -24.02
N ARG A 347 -56.59 -14.78 -23.81
CA ARG A 347 -55.16 -14.50 -23.87
C ARG A 347 -54.71 -14.02 -25.23
N GLU A 348 -55.18 -14.65 -26.32
CA GLU A 348 -54.92 -14.19 -27.69
C GLU A 348 -55.44 -12.76 -27.92
N THR A 349 -56.61 -12.43 -27.36
CA THR A 349 -57.21 -11.09 -27.49
C THR A 349 -56.40 -10.04 -26.72
N LEU A 350 -55.96 -10.35 -25.50
CA LEU A 350 -55.11 -9.48 -24.70
C LEU A 350 -53.73 -9.28 -25.34
N LEU A 351 -53.11 -10.36 -25.82
CA LEU A 351 -51.82 -10.31 -26.49
C LEU A 351 -51.90 -9.49 -27.78
N LYS A 352 -53.00 -9.62 -28.54
CA LYS A 352 -53.24 -8.82 -29.74
C LYS A 352 -53.40 -7.34 -29.41
N SER A 353 -54.16 -7.02 -28.36
CA SER A 353 -54.31 -5.64 -27.86
C SER A 353 -52.97 -5.03 -27.47
N LEU A 354 -52.14 -5.77 -26.73
CA LEU A 354 -50.83 -5.31 -26.29
C LEU A 354 -49.85 -5.16 -27.46
N ALA A 355 -49.87 -6.08 -28.42
CA ALA A 355 -49.06 -6.01 -29.64
C ALA A 355 -49.43 -4.79 -30.49
N THR A 356 -50.73 -4.54 -30.71
CA THR A 356 -51.20 -3.36 -31.45
C THR A 356 -50.79 -2.07 -30.73
N TRP A 357 -50.97 -1.98 -29.41
CA TRP A 357 -50.52 -0.82 -28.63
C TRP A 357 -48.99 -0.59 -28.73
N SER A 358 -48.20 -1.67 -28.66
CA SER A 358 -46.73 -1.59 -28.77
C SER A 358 -46.27 -1.13 -30.15
N GLN A 359 -46.99 -1.52 -31.20
CA GLN A 359 -46.72 -1.12 -32.57
C GLN A 359 -47.11 0.34 -32.83
N ASP A 360 -48.25 0.78 -32.30
CA ASP A 360 -48.78 2.12 -32.52
C ASP A 360 -48.07 3.19 -31.68
N THR A 361 -47.70 2.86 -30.44
CA THR A 361 -47.16 3.83 -29.46
C THR A 361 -45.63 3.80 -29.37
N LEU A 362 -45.03 2.60 -29.40
CA LEU A 362 -43.58 2.42 -29.24
C LEU A 362 -42.87 2.17 -30.58
N HIS A 363 -43.63 2.05 -31.68
CA HIS A 363 -43.12 1.74 -33.02
C HIS A 363 -42.23 0.48 -33.08
N ILE A 364 -42.52 -0.48 -32.19
CA ILE A 364 -41.77 -1.74 -32.12
C ILE A 364 -42.30 -2.69 -33.19
N ALA A 365 -41.40 -3.28 -33.98
CA ALA A 365 -41.76 -4.33 -34.92
C ALA A 365 -42.10 -5.61 -34.16
N VAL A 366 -43.32 -6.11 -34.34
CA VAL A 366 -43.81 -7.32 -33.67
C VAL A 366 -43.16 -8.56 -34.31
N THR A 367 -42.21 -9.20 -33.60
CA THR A 367 -41.57 -10.46 -34.01
C THR A 367 -42.14 -11.65 -33.24
N SER A 368 -41.95 -12.87 -33.76
CA SER A 368 -42.42 -14.10 -33.09
C SER A 368 -41.82 -14.28 -31.68
N ASP A 369 -40.56 -13.91 -31.51
CA ASP A 369 -39.87 -14.01 -30.22
C ASP A 369 -40.40 -12.98 -29.21
N LEU A 370 -40.70 -11.76 -29.68
CA LEU A 370 -41.33 -10.71 -28.88
C LEU A 370 -42.74 -11.12 -28.43
N LEU A 371 -43.55 -11.71 -29.31
CA LEU A 371 -44.89 -12.19 -28.92
C LEU A 371 -44.83 -13.29 -27.86
N THR A 372 -43.83 -14.16 -27.94
CA THR A 372 -43.63 -15.23 -26.95
C THR A 372 -43.26 -14.66 -25.58
N SER A 373 -42.34 -13.68 -25.54
CA SER A 373 -41.94 -13.02 -24.29
C SER A 373 -43.05 -12.12 -23.72
N MET A 374 -43.79 -11.42 -24.57
CA MET A 374 -44.97 -10.64 -24.16
C MET A 374 -46.04 -11.55 -23.56
N SER A 375 -46.26 -12.73 -24.13
CA SER A 375 -47.21 -13.72 -23.61
C SER A 375 -46.82 -14.20 -22.21
N THR A 376 -45.54 -14.51 -21.98
CA THR A 376 -45.07 -14.96 -20.65
C THR A 376 -45.19 -13.85 -19.60
N VAL A 377 -44.81 -12.62 -19.94
CA VAL A 377 -44.89 -11.48 -19.00
C VAL A 377 -46.35 -11.07 -18.76
N MET A 378 -47.23 -11.18 -19.77
CA MET A 378 -48.66 -10.93 -19.64
C MET A 378 -49.32 -11.94 -18.69
N GLU A 379 -48.92 -13.22 -18.70
CA GLU A 379 -49.42 -14.22 -17.74
C GLU A 379 -49.05 -13.88 -16.30
N GLU A 380 -47.80 -13.49 -16.06
CA GLU A 380 -47.35 -13.02 -14.74
C GLU A 380 -48.11 -11.77 -14.31
N TRP A 381 -48.33 -10.83 -15.23
CA TRP A 381 -49.12 -9.63 -14.99
C TRP A 381 -50.57 -9.97 -14.63
N LEU A 382 -51.23 -10.90 -15.33
CA LEU A 382 -52.60 -11.32 -15.03
C LEU A 382 -52.70 -11.92 -13.61
N HIS A 383 -51.71 -12.71 -13.20
CA HIS A 383 -51.66 -13.26 -11.84
C HIS A 383 -51.54 -12.14 -10.80
N ASN A 384 -50.71 -11.12 -11.05
CA ASN A 384 -50.55 -9.96 -10.16
C ASN A 384 -51.79 -9.05 -10.14
N TYR A 385 -52.41 -8.80 -11.29
CA TYR A 385 -53.59 -7.96 -11.41
C TYR A 385 -54.79 -8.50 -10.61
N TYR A 386 -55.02 -9.82 -10.68
CA TYR A 386 -56.13 -10.50 -10.01
C TYR A 386 -55.82 -10.94 -8.56
N SER A 387 -54.57 -10.84 -8.11
CA SER A 387 -54.18 -11.07 -6.71
C SER A 387 -54.15 -9.78 -5.88
N VAL A 388 -53.83 -8.64 -6.51
CA VAL A 388 -53.76 -7.31 -5.85
C VAL A 388 -55.09 -6.56 -5.88
N SER A 389 -56.05 -6.96 -6.73
CA SER A 389 -57.40 -6.38 -6.75
C SER A 389 -58.33 -7.15 -5.80
N PRO A 390 -58.55 -6.72 -4.54
CA PRO A 390 -59.75 -7.12 -3.82
C PRO A 390 -60.91 -6.41 -4.50
N HIS A 391 -61.91 -7.17 -4.97
CA HIS A 391 -63.22 -6.60 -5.23
C HIS A 391 -63.88 -6.17 -3.92
#